data_AF-A0A7C3F1S6-F1
#
_entry.id   AF-A0A7C3F1S6-F1
#
_cell.length_a   1.000
_cell.length_b   1.000
_cell.length_c   1.000
_cell.angle_alpha   90.00
_cell.angle_beta   90.00
_cell.angle_gamma   90.00
#
_symmetry.space_group_name_H-M   'P 1'
#
loop_
_entity.id
_entity.type
_entity.pdbx_description
1 polymer ?
#
loop_
_entity_poly.entity_id
_entity_poly.type
_entity_poly.pdbx_seq_one_letter_code
_entity_poly.pdbx_strand_id
1 'polypeptide(L)'
;VEPLHFIEETGKAGIVYLYHLGLPEVVAKMVAGDRVYLRVEGPNLVVEDGRGEYLGQVEPKHAQRLIRLMTGGNEYSAAVVSSTEDTANIIIREVYQHPSQDGRLSFPAREFKSPRPYLSDRVIKHEHDLEYEEGEAVEGEEEESDYTVASVKEGELLVEEATDDSDITDSDEG
;
A
#
# COMPACT_ATOMS: atom_id res chain seq x y z
N VAL A 1 37.27 -28.47 -5.05
CA VAL A 1 36.69 -27.11 -5.08
C VAL A 1 35.23 -27.27 -5.46
N GLU A 2 34.31 -27.05 -4.52
CA GLU A 2 32.88 -27.25 -4.74
C GLU A 2 32.25 -25.96 -5.32
N PRO A 3 31.64 -26.02 -6.51
CA PRO A 3 31.13 -24.85 -7.22
C PRO A 3 29.67 -24.54 -6.84
N LEU A 4 29.39 -24.38 -5.54
CA LEU A 4 28.04 -24.08 -5.02
C LEU A 4 27.93 -22.73 -4.29
N HIS A 5 29.01 -21.94 -4.23
CA HIS A 5 29.06 -20.72 -3.43
C HIS A 5 28.53 -19.44 -4.12
N PHE A 6 27.86 -19.57 -5.27
CA PHE A 6 27.20 -18.46 -5.95
C PHE A 6 25.68 -18.68 -5.96
N ILE A 7 25.08 -18.67 -4.78
CA ILE A 7 23.64 -18.50 -4.67
C ILE A 7 23.40 -16.99 -4.65
N GLU A 8 22.74 -16.48 -5.69
CA GLU A 8 22.18 -15.14 -5.66
C GLU A 8 21.17 -15.09 -4.51
N GLU A 9 21.49 -14.37 -3.43
CA GLU A 9 20.57 -14.20 -2.29
C GLU A 9 19.45 -13.21 -2.66
N THR A 10 18.61 -13.62 -3.60
CA THR A 10 17.42 -12.89 -4.03
C THR A 10 16.52 -12.64 -2.84
N GLY A 11 16.00 -11.42 -2.68
CA GLY A 11 15.02 -11.10 -1.64
C GLY A 11 15.58 -10.82 -0.24
N LYS A 12 16.91 -10.68 -0.07
CA LYS A 12 17.52 -10.21 1.20
C LYS A 12 17.35 -8.72 1.45
N ALA A 13 17.17 -7.93 0.40
CA ALA A 13 16.97 -6.49 0.51
C ALA A 13 15.85 -6.00 -0.41
N GLY A 14 15.18 -4.93 0.01
CA GLY A 14 14.11 -4.29 -0.75
C GLY A 14 13.97 -2.82 -0.39
N ILE A 15 13.59 -2.02 -1.39
CA ILE A 15 13.21 -0.62 -1.19
C ILE A 15 11.72 -0.60 -0.83
N VAL A 16 11.37 0.15 0.21
CA VAL A 16 10.00 0.32 0.67
C VAL A 16 9.70 1.81 0.84
N TYR A 17 8.46 2.18 0.54
CA TYR A 17 7.96 3.53 0.78
C TYR A 17 7.47 3.65 2.23
N LEU A 18 7.62 4.85 2.78
CA LEU A 18 7.05 5.20 4.07
C LEU A 18 5.70 5.89 3.86
N TYR A 19 4.72 5.52 4.67
CA TYR A 19 3.41 6.20 4.76
C TYR A 19 3.19 6.74 6.17
N HIS A 20 2.18 7.61 6.33
CA HIS A 20 1.96 8.39 7.56
C HIS A 20 3.26 9.04 8.03
N LEU A 21 3.85 9.86 7.15
CA LEU A 21 5.12 10.52 7.43
C LEU A 21 5.06 11.35 8.70
N GLY A 22 6.22 11.47 9.35
CA GLY A 22 6.40 12.36 10.50
C GLY A 22 6.36 13.83 10.11
N LEU A 23 6.90 14.68 10.99
CA LEU A 23 6.99 16.11 10.73
C LEU A 23 7.83 16.36 9.46
N PRO A 24 7.36 17.18 8.49
CA PRO A 24 8.08 17.45 7.25
C PRO A 24 9.51 17.93 7.49
N GLU A 25 9.73 18.76 8.50
CA GLU A 25 11.05 19.26 8.86
C GLU A 25 12.02 18.16 9.33
N VAL A 26 11.51 17.08 9.93
CA VAL A 26 12.34 15.94 10.38
C VAL A 26 12.64 15.06 9.17
N VAL A 27 11.61 14.72 8.39
CA VAL A 27 11.73 13.85 7.22
C VAL A 27 12.64 14.49 6.15
N ALA A 28 12.48 15.78 5.86
CA ALA A 28 13.28 16.49 4.85
C ALA A 28 14.75 16.71 5.25
N LYS A 29 15.10 16.59 6.55
CA LYS A 29 16.50 16.64 7.01
C LYS A 29 17.27 15.35 6.73
N MET A 30 16.58 14.25 6.45
CA MET A 30 17.21 12.97 6.17
C MET A 30 17.90 12.97 4.81
N VAL A 31 19.09 12.39 4.74
CA VAL A 31 19.91 12.29 3.53
C VAL A 31 20.04 10.83 3.10
N ALA A 32 20.16 10.60 1.78
CA ALA A 32 20.42 9.27 1.25
C ALA A 32 21.66 8.64 1.89
N GLY A 33 21.52 7.41 2.38
CA GLY A 33 22.54 6.68 3.12
C GLY A 33 22.44 6.82 4.64
N ASP A 34 21.64 7.76 5.17
CA ASP A 34 21.43 7.89 6.61
C ASP A 34 20.83 6.61 7.18
N ARG A 35 21.41 6.14 8.29
CA ARG A 35 20.93 4.96 9.00
C ARG A 35 19.63 5.31 9.72
N VAL A 36 18.64 4.43 9.56
CA VAL A 36 17.36 4.50 10.28
C VAL A 36 17.10 3.19 11.00
N TYR A 37 16.18 3.23 11.95
CA TYR A 37 15.89 2.15 12.86
C TYR A 37 14.45 1.70 12.68
N LEU A 38 14.25 0.39 12.72
CA LEU A 38 12.93 -0.23 12.57
C LEU A 38 12.42 -0.62 13.96
N ARG A 39 11.21 -0.18 14.30
CA ARG A 39 10.55 -0.50 15.57
C ARG A 39 9.18 -1.13 15.31
N VAL A 40 8.93 -2.28 15.93
CA VAL A 40 7.62 -2.95 15.84
C VAL A 40 6.65 -2.28 16.80
N GLU A 41 5.50 -1.85 16.29
CA GLU A 41 4.43 -1.24 17.06
C GLU A 41 3.08 -1.87 16.67
N GLY A 42 2.70 -2.93 17.40
CA GLY A 42 1.53 -3.73 17.07
C GLY A 42 1.63 -4.34 15.66
N PRO A 43 0.71 -4.01 14.73
CA PRO A 43 0.78 -4.46 13.34
C PRO A 43 1.68 -3.59 12.44
N ASN A 44 2.22 -2.48 12.96
CA ASN A 44 2.97 -1.51 12.18
C ASN A 44 4.48 -1.67 12.39
N LEU A 45 5.24 -1.34 11.35
CA LEU A 45 6.70 -1.26 11.42
C LEU A 45 7.08 0.21 11.24
N VAL A 46 7.39 0.84 12.37
CA VAL A 46 7.74 2.25 12.47
C VAL A 46 9.21 2.45 12.11
N VAL A 47 9.52 3.58 11.49
CA VAL A 47 10.87 3.99 11.12
C VAL A 47 11.24 5.25 11.87
N GLU A 48 12.38 5.20 12.56
CA GLU A 48 12.92 6.31 13.36
C GLU A 48 14.34 6.63 12.91
N ASP A 49 14.76 7.88 13.10
CA ASP A 49 16.14 8.30 12.88
C ASP A 49 17.06 7.88 14.05
N GLY A 50 18.33 8.29 14.00
CA GLY A 50 19.30 8.00 15.08
C GLY A 50 19.03 8.71 16.42
N ARG A 51 18.07 9.63 16.47
CA ARG A 51 17.64 10.37 17.66
C ARG A 51 16.32 9.84 18.22
N GLY A 52 15.68 8.88 17.53
CA GLY A 52 14.35 8.37 17.87
C GLY A 52 13.21 9.24 17.35
N GLU A 53 13.49 10.18 16.43
CA GLU A 53 12.48 11.00 15.80
C GLU A 53 11.73 10.16 14.76
N TYR A 54 10.40 10.18 14.81
CA TYR A 54 9.54 9.40 13.93
C TYR A 54 9.58 9.93 12.49
N LEU A 55 9.88 9.03 11.55
CA LEU A 55 9.95 9.34 10.11
C LEU A 55 8.70 8.86 9.35
N GLY A 56 8.12 7.74 9.76
CA GLY A 56 6.96 7.15 9.09
C GLY A 56 6.79 5.67 9.40
N GLN A 57 5.90 4.99 8.65
CA GLN A 57 5.64 3.56 8.75
C GLN A 57 5.94 2.87 7.42
N VAL A 58 6.49 1.66 7.48
CA VAL A 58 6.68 0.81 6.29
C VAL A 58 5.33 0.27 5.82
N GLU A 59 5.01 0.42 4.53
CA GLU A 59 3.73 -0.04 3.95
C GLU A 59 3.23 -1.39 4.50
N PRO A 60 1.91 -1.53 4.81
CA PRO A 60 1.39 -2.68 5.56
C PRO A 60 1.75 -4.05 4.97
N LYS A 61 1.79 -4.15 3.64
CA LYS A 61 2.15 -5.38 2.91
C LYS A 61 3.58 -5.84 3.26
N HIS A 62 4.51 -4.91 3.37
CA HIS A 62 5.90 -5.18 3.72
C HIS A 62 6.09 -5.31 5.24
N ALA A 63 5.47 -4.42 6.02
CA ALA A 63 5.56 -4.43 7.48
C ALA A 63 5.13 -5.76 8.09
N GLN A 64 3.93 -6.25 7.74
CA GLN A 64 3.40 -7.51 8.30
C GLN A 64 4.32 -8.71 8.05
N ARG A 65 4.97 -8.75 6.88
CA ARG A 65 5.94 -9.81 6.56
C ARG A 65 7.21 -9.66 7.39
N LEU A 66 7.79 -8.46 7.41
CA LEU A 66 9.04 -8.19 8.12
C LEU A 66 8.89 -8.41 9.63
N ILE A 67 7.78 -7.98 10.23
CA ILE A 67 7.48 -8.20 11.65
C ILE A 67 7.50 -9.70 11.97
N ARG A 68 6.85 -10.56 11.16
CA ARG A 68 6.84 -12.01 11.39
C ARG A 68 8.24 -12.62 11.32
N LEU A 69 9.09 -12.12 10.42
CA LEU A 69 10.46 -12.60 10.26
C LEU A 69 11.36 -12.10 11.41
N MET A 70 11.19 -10.85 11.85
CA MET A 70 11.85 -10.28 13.02
C MET A 70 11.50 -11.05 14.30
N THR A 71 10.22 -11.33 14.54
CA THR A 71 9.77 -12.20 15.65
C THR A 71 10.37 -13.60 15.54
N GLY A 72 10.62 -14.05 14.30
CA GLY A 72 11.29 -15.30 13.99
C GLY A 72 12.81 -15.31 14.21
N GLY A 73 13.40 -14.20 14.64
CA GLY A 73 14.83 -14.05 14.94
C GLY A 73 15.67 -13.42 13.82
N ASN A 74 15.07 -12.97 12.71
CA ASN A 74 15.82 -12.26 11.68
C ASN A 74 16.14 -10.83 12.11
N GLU A 75 17.32 -10.35 11.74
CA GLU A 75 17.72 -8.97 12.00
C GLU A 75 17.85 -8.19 10.69
N TYR A 76 17.54 -6.90 10.77
CA TYR A 76 17.49 -6.01 9.62
C TYR A 76 18.24 -4.72 9.88
N SER A 77 18.92 -4.23 8.86
CA SER A 77 19.42 -2.87 8.78
C SER A 77 18.57 -2.07 7.80
N ALA A 78 18.47 -0.76 8.02
CA ALA A 78 17.74 0.13 7.13
C ALA A 78 18.51 1.43 6.91
N ALA A 79 18.39 1.99 5.72
CA ALA A 79 18.96 3.27 5.35
C ALA A 79 18.04 4.05 4.42
N VAL A 80 18.11 5.37 4.47
CA VAL A 80 17.35 6.26 3.59
C VAL A 80 17.86 6.12 2.16
N VAL A 81 16.94 6.01 1.20
CA VAL A 81 17.27 6.04 -0.23
C VAL A 81 16.97 7.41 -0.81
N SER A 82 15.80 7.97 -0.49
CA SER A 82 15.47 9.36 -0.78
C SER A 82 14.48 9.90 0.26
N SER A 83 14.60 11.19 0.56
CA SER A 83 13.68 11.89 1.45
C SER A 83 13.37 13.28 0.89
N THR A 84 12.11 13.67 0.99
CA THR A 84 11.52 14.96 0.62
C THR A 84 10.46 15.31 1.66
N GLU A 85 9.84 16.49 1.57
CA GLU A 85 8.78 16.90 2.51
C GLU A 85 7.56 15.95 2.46
N ASP A 86 7.21 15.45 1.28
CA ASP A 86 5.99 14.65 1.07
C ASP A 86 6.24 13.15 0.85
N THR A 87 7.49 12.77 0.55
CA THR A 87 7.83 11.38 0.22
C THR A 87 9.15 10.96 0.86
N ALA A 88 9.17 9.76 1.42
CA ALA A 88 10.38 9.12 1.91
C ALA A 88 10.36 7.62 1.56
N ASN A 89 11.51 7.10 1.17
CA ASN A 89 11.71 5.66 0.99
C ASN A 89 13.06 5.22 1.55
N ILE A 90 13.07 3.98 2.01
CA ILE A 90 14.22 3.38 2.67
C ILE A 90 14.53 2.04 2.00
N ILE A 91 15.79 1.66 2.04
CA ILE A 91 16.21 0.29 1.76
C ILE A 91 16.29 -0.46 3.08
N ILE A 92 15.66 -1.62 3.15
CA ILE A 92 15.76 -2.55 4.26
C ILE A 92 16.54 -3.77 3.78
N ARG A 93 17.53 -4.20 4.54
CA ARG A 93 18.39 -5.35 4.24
C ARG A 93 18.44 -6.28 5.45
N GLU A 94 18.16 -7.55 5.21
CA GLU A 94 18.42 -8.62 6.17
C GLU A 94 19.93 -8.74 6.41
N VAL A 95 20.34 -8.60 7.67
CA VAL A 95 21.75 -8.73 8.10
C VAL A 95 22.00 -10.04 8.84
N TYR A 96 20.94 -10.68 9.33
CA TYR A 96 20.99 -12.00 9.94
C TYR A 96 19.70 -12.77 9.66
N GLN A 97 19.86 -14.03 9.25
CA GLN A 97 18.75 -14.96 9.07
C GLN A 97 18.83 -16.02 10.17
N HIS A 98 17.79 -16.10 10.99
CA HIS A 98 17.71 -17.16 11.98
C HIS A 98 17.49 -18.51 11.27
N PRO A 99 18.10 -19.62 11.71
CA PRO A 99 17.92 -20.94 11.08
C PRO A 99 16.46 -21.39 10.96
N SER A 100 15.57 -20.93 11.84
CA SER A 100 14.12 -21.23 11.74
C SER A 100 13.41 -20.49 10.61
N GLN A 101 14.04 -19.47 10.02
CA GLN A 101 13.54 -18.72 8.87
C GLN A 101 14.30 -19.08 7.58
N ASP A 102 15.08 -20.16 7.58
CA ASP A 102 15.83 -20.59 6.40
C ASP A 102 14.91 -20.79 5.17
N GLY A 103 15.40 -20.40 4.00
CA GLY A 103 14.64 -20.41 2.74
C GLY A 103 13.49 -19.39 2.65
N ARG A 104 13.19 -18.59 3.69
CA ARG A 104 12.16 -17.55 3.64
C ARG A 104 12.74 -16.21 3.21
N LEU A 105 12.33 -15.74 2.04
CA LEU A 105 12.77 -14.44 1.53
C LEU A 105 12.17 -13.28 2.33
N SER A 106 12.95 -12.27 2.66
CA SER A 106 12.44 -11.09 3.34
C SER A 106 11.57 -10.23 2.43
N PHE A 107 11.97 -10.09 1.17
CA PHE A 107 11.23 -9.36 0.14
C PHE A 107 10.78 -10.31 -0.97
N PRO A 108 9.59 -10.11 -1.56
CA PRO A 108 9.18 -10.89 -2.71
C PRO A 108 10.23 -10.73 -3.83
N ALA A 109 10.56 -11.84 -4.51
CA ALA A 109 11.37 -11.78 -5.71
C ALA A 109 10.70 -10.79 -6.67
N ARG A 110 11.49 -9.89 -7.28
CA ARG A 110 10.98 -8.89 -8.22
C ARG A 110 10.03 -9.59 -9.19
N GLU A 111 8.74 -9.26 -9.13
CA GLU A 111 7.82 -9.64 -10.19
C GLU A 111 8.40 -9.00 -11.45
N PHE A 112 8.94 -9.81 -12.36
CA PHE A 112 9.14 -9.40 -13.74
C PHE A 112 7.75 -9.12 -14.30
N LYS A 113 7.22 -7.92 -14.03
CA LYS A 113 6.14 -7.36 -14.83
C LYS A 113 6.78 -7.06 -16.16
N SER A 114 6.75 -8.04 -17.07
CA SER A 114 7.04 -7.81 -18.48
C SER A 114 6.33 -6.52 -18.87
N PRO A 115 7.02 -5.54 -19.47
CA PRO A 115 6.35 -4.33 -19.93
C PRO A 115 5.21 -4.78 -20.84
N ARG A 116 3.96 -4.49 -20.45
CA ARG A 116 2.83 -4.74 -21.35
C ARG A 116 3.11 -3.88 -22.58
N PRO A 117 3.35 -4.45 -23.78
CA PRO A 117 3.46 -3.62 -24.95
C PRO A 117 2.09 -2.96 -25.14
N TYR A 118 2.08 -1.63 -25.07
CA TYR A 118 0.96 -0.82 -25.48
C TYR A 118 0.72 -1.08 -26.97
N LEU A 119 -0.14 -2.04 -27.30
CA LEU A 119 -0.75 -2.10 -28.64
C LEU A 119 -1.89 -1.09 -28.64
N SER A 120 -1.53 0.18 -28.76
CA SER A 120 -2.44 1.24 -29.15
C SER A 120 -2.24 1.56 -30.62
N ASP A 121 -3.33 1.33 -31.35
CA ASP A 121 -3.75 1.97 -32.60
C ASP A 121 -3.19 1.52 -33.97
N ARG A 122 -4.16 0.99 -34.73
CA ARG A 122 -4.60 1.44 -36.06
C ARG A 122 -3.95 0.87 -37.35
N VAL A 123 -4.88 0.29 -38.13
CA VAL A 123 -4.96 0.19 -39.60
C VAL A 123 -4.27 -1.01 -40.27
N ILE A 124 -5.07 -1.98 -40.71
CA ILE A 124 -5.05 -2.43 -42.11
C ILE A 124 -6.50 -2.47 -42.61
N LYS A 125 -6.77 -1.61 -43.59
CA LYS A 125 -8.01 -1.43 -44.34
C LYS A 125 -7.89 -2.20 -45.66
N HIS A 126 -9.04 -2.60 -46.21
CA HIS A 126 -9.36 -3.10 -47.56
C HIS A 126 -9.44 -4.64 -47.67
N GLU A 127 -10.44 -5.21 -48.32
CA GLU A 127 -11.00 -4.84 -49.63
C GLU A 127 -12.51 -5.14 -49.81
N HIS A 128 -13.11 -4.41 -50.78
CA HIS A 128 -14.24 -4.78 -51.66
C HIS A 128 -15.63 -4.98 -51.02
N ASP A 129 -16.77 -4.45 -51.52
CA ASP A 129 -17.12 -3.80 -52.79
C ASP A 129 -18.63 -3.42 -52.73
N LEU A 130 -19.10 -2.54 -53.63
CA LEU A 130 -20.52 -2.26 -53.97
C LEU A 130 -21.31 -1.37 -52.96
N GLU A 131 -22.15 -0.39 -53.28
CA GLU A 131 -22.66 0.24 -54.52
C GLU A 131 -23.50 1.48 -54.07
N TYR A 132 -23.87 2.36 -55.00
CA TYR A 132 -24.58 3.68 -54.91
C TYR A 132 -25.70 3.77 -53.83
N GLU A 133 -26.04 4.94 -53.26
CA GLU A 133 -26.86 5.99 -53.89
C GLU A 133 -27.04 7.21 -52.93
N GLU A 134 -27.29 8.37 -53.53
CA GLU A 134 -27.44 9.72 -52.98
C GLU A 134 -28.75 9.91 -52.16
N GLY A 135 -28.73 10.70 -51.07
CA GLY A 135 -29.97 11.08 -50.38
C GLY A 135 -29.83 11.85 -49.07
N GLU A 136 -30.16 13.14 -49.14
CA GLU A 136 -30.78 14.08 -48.18
C GLU A 136 -30.64 13.98 -46.64
N ALA A 137 -30.79 15.16 -46.02
CA ALA A 137 -30.53 15.49 -44.63
C ALA A 137 -31.69 15.21 -43.65
N VAL A 138 -31.36 15.39 -42.36
CA VAL A 138 -32.20 15.85 -41.21
C VAL A 138 -32.60 14.79 -40.16
N GLU A 139 -32.44 15.21 -38.88
CA GLU A 139 -33.03 14.76 -37.59
C GLU A 139 -32.90 13.26 -37.24
N GLY A 140 -32.40 12.81 -36.08
CA GLY A 140 -32.55 13.32 -34.73
C GLY A 140 -33.40 12.29 -33.97
N GLU A 141 -32.80 11.31 -33.30
CA GLU A 141 -33.52 10.41 -32.37
C GLU A 141 -32.64 10.04 -31.17
N GLU A 142 -33.11 10.44 -29.99
CA GLU A 142 -32.72 9.96 -28.68
C GLU A 142 -33.33 8.57 -28.48
N GLU A 143 -32.60 7.61 -27.90
CA GLU A 143 -33.24 6.54 -27.14
C GLU A 143 -32.47 6.21 -25.86
N GLU A 144 -33.20 6.39 -24.75
CA GLU A 144 -32.92 5.89 -23.41
C GLU A 144 -32.98 4.36 -23.35
N SER A 145 -32.31 3.76 -22.35
CA SER A 145 -32.86 2.76 -21.40
C SER A 145 -31.72 2.00 -20.71
N ASP A 146 -31.57 2.17 -19.39
CA ASP A 146 -31.99 1.23 -18.31
C ASP A 146 -30.87 0.19 -18.06
N TYR A 147 -30.46 -0.26 -16.87
CA TYR A 147 -31.24 -0.89 -15.80
C TYR A 147 -30.51 -0.88 -14.44
N THR A 148 -31.30 -0.50 -13.42
CA THR A 148 -31.46 -1.08 -12.07
C THR A 148 -30.25 -1.33 -11.14
N VAL A 149 -30.20 -0.52 -10.06
CA VAL A 149 -29.49 -0.84 -8.81
C VAL A 149 -30.46 -1.55 -7.86
N ALA A 150 -30.15 -2.79 -7.50
CA ALA A 150 -30.78 -3.48 -6.38
C ALA A 150 -29.79 -3.56 -5.21
N SER A 151 -30.08 -2.85 -4.12
CA SER A 151 -29.64 -3.22 -2.79
C SER A 151 -30.70 -2.81 -1.78
N VAL A 152 -31.44 -3.80 -1.30
CA VAL A 152 -32.27 -3.71 -0.10
C VAL A 152 -31.91 -4.89 0.80
N LYS A 153 -31.44 -4.57 2.00
CA LYS A 153 -31.86 -5.14 3.30
C LYS A 153 -31.17 -4.35 4.41
N GLU A 154 -31.91 -3.47 5.09
CA GLU A 154 -32.61 -3.70 6.37
C GLU A 154 -31.61 -3.96 7.50
N GLY A 155 -31.61 -3.29 8.66
CA GLY A 155 -32.46 -2.31 9.36
C GLY A 155 -31.67 -2.00 10.66
N GLU A 156 -32.03 -1.16 11.62
CA GLU A 156 -33.14 -0.28 11.94
C GLU A 156 -32.52 0.78 12.88
N LEU A 157 -32.97 2.04 12.85
CA LEU A 157 -32.73 2.95 13.97
C LEU A 157 -33.96 3.84 14.13
N LEU A 158 -34.66 3.61 15.24
CA LEU A 158 -35.90 4.27 15.64
C LEU A 158 -35.61 5.72 16.09
N VAL A 159 -36.59 6.56 15.79
CA VAL A 159 -36.65 8.01 16.03
C VAL A 159 -36.76 8.34 17.51
N GLU A 160 -36.11 9.45 17.89
CA GLU A 160 -36.17 10.11 19.20
C GLU A 160 -37.58 10.63 19.52
N GLU A 161 -38.01 10.52 20.77
CA GLU A 161 -39.04 11.39 21.36
C GLU A 161 -38.55 11.81 22.75
N ALA A 162 -38.54 13.12 22.98
CA ALA A 162 -38.19 13.75 24.24
C ALA A 162 -39.41 13.84 25.16
N THR A 163 -39.25 13.56 26.44
CA THR A 163 -40.02 14.25 27.51
C THR A 163 -39.17 14.40 28.78
N ASP A 164 -39.01 15.66 29.14
CA ASP A 164 -38.77 16.24 30.46
C ASP A 164 -39.61 15.57 31.56
N ASP A 165 -39.03 15.24 32.72
CA ASP A 165 -39.41 15.86 33.99
C ASP A 165 -38.63 15.32 35.21
N SER A 166 -38.43 16.26 36.13
CA SER A 166 -37.95 16.21 37.52
C SER A 166 -38.31 14.96 38.37
N ASP A 167 -37.41 14.51 39.25
CA ASP A 167 -37.37 14.96 40.66
C ASP A 167 -36.36 14.20 41.55
N ILE A 168 -35.85 14.97 42.50
CA ILE A 168 -35.06 14.71 43.72
C ILE A 168 -35.28 13.36 44.43
N THR A 169 -34.22 12.75 44.99
CA THR A 169 -34.05 12.50 46.45
C THR A 169 -32.71 11.84 46.81
N ASP A 170 -32.16 12.35 47.91
CA ASP A 170 -30.93 12.02 48.65
C ASP A 170 -30.89 10.61 49.28
N SER A 171 -29.68 10.26 49.74
CA SER A 171 -29.31 9.21 50.73
C SER A 171 -29.02 7.82 50.14
N ASP A 172 -28.06 7.03 50.60
CA ASP A 172 -27.27 7.03 51.84
C ASP A 172 -26.02 6.18 51.63
N GLU A 173 -25.00 6.42 52.45
CA GLU A 173 -23.73 5.69 52.52
C GLU A 173 -23.90 4.23 52.97
N GLY A 174 -22.94 3.39 52.57
CA GLY A 174 -22.68 2.07 53.13
C GLY A 174 -21.20 1.74 53.09
#